data_AF-A0A6G8BX39-F1
#
_entry.id   AF-A0A6G8BX39-F1
#
_cell.length_a   1.000
_cell.length_b   1.000
_cell.length_c   1.000
_cell.angle_alpha   90.00
_cell.angle_beta   90.00
_cell.angle_gamma   90.00
#
_symmetry.space_group_name_H-M   'P 1'
#
loop_
_entity.id
_entity.type
_entity.pdbx_description
1 polymer ?
#
loop_
_entity_poly.entity_id
_entity_poly.type
_entity_poly.pdbx_seq_one_letter_code
_entity_poly.pdbx_strand_id
1 'polypeptide(L)'
;MRQRFVAGMIALCLLQTAQAQSPLPPKMEAERQMMAASQSMRDGDWKEAVRAFEAVEATGYGPLPEVFGFSFGNALGEAGEHERAKERLLSYLSTYGEQGKYYTQAMEQLNAIEKRQRDATKEVERKAAAEEQLRKEKEAQERLWEKVYFRHWIMDVAGRGSCQKTRSMVEDYVQRSAYRNFSCSCNTARVRHPAWRDHSEDVCKGSFEFNAQLDANGQVNASGGEANKWGFKMQKGTSFDY
;
A
#
# COMPACT_ATOMS: atom_id res chain seq x y z
N MET A 1 -17.65 43.99 43.46
CA MET A 1 -18.45 42.78 43.76
C MET A 1 -17.47 41.61 43.76
N ARG A 2 -16.83 41.17 44.86
CA ARG A 2 -17.29 40.53 46.11
C ARG A 2 -18.10 39.25 45.89
N GLN A 3 -17.44 38.08 46.08
CA GLN A 3 -17.87 36.87 46.84
C GLN A 3 -16.94 35.69 46.45
N ARG A 4 -15.99 35.23 47.29
CA ARG A 4 -16.07 34.45 48.55
C ARG A 4 -16.13 32.92 48.34
N PHE A 5 -14.99 32.28 48.64
CA PHE A 5 -14.77 30.99 49.32
C PHE A 5 -15.98 30.09 49.63
N VAL A 6 -15.90 28.81 49.28
CA VAL A 6 -16.23 27.68 50.19
C VAL A 6 -15.27 26.52 49.94
N ALA A 7 -14.45 26.24 50.96
CA ALA A 7 -13.73 24.99 51.14
C ALA A 7 -14.70 23.88 51.56
N GLY A 8 -14.51 22.66 51.04
CA GLY A 8 -15.28 21.49 51.45
C GLY A 8 -14.42 20.23 51.39
N MET A 9 -13.74 19.94 52.51
CA MET A 9 -13.14 18.64 52.80
C MET A 9 -14.21 17.55 52.73
N ILE A 10 -14.05 16.58 51.83
CA ILE A 10 -14.56 15.22 52.03
C ILE A 10 -13.42 14.27 51.65
N ALA A 11 -12.51 14.06 52.61
CA ALA A 11 -11.62 12.92 52.64
C ALA A 11 -12.45 11.70 53.05
N LEU A 12 -13.08 11.05 52.07
CA LEU A 12 -13.80 9.80 52.29
C LEU A 12 -12.84 8.63 52.10
N CYS A 13 -12.59 7.91 53.19
CA CYS A 13 -11.84 6.68 53.27
C CYS A 13 -12.23 5.68 52.17
N LEU A 14 -11.37 5.50 51.18
CA LEU A 14 -11.32 4.28 50.37
C LEU A 14 -10.10 3.47 50.78
N LEU A 15 -10.09 3.00 52.04
CA LEU A 15 -9.36 1.80 52.41
C LEU A 15 -10.13 0.63 51.80
N GLN A 16 -9.99 0.44 50.49
CA GLN A 16 -10.28 -0.83 49.86
C GLN A 16 -9.26 -1.81 50.45
N THR A 17 -9.69 -2.55 51.47
CA THR A 17 -9.05 -3.79 51.87
C THR A 17 -9.01 -4.66 50.62
N ALA A 18 -7.86 -4.70 49.95
CA ALA A 18 -7.53 -5.75 49.02
C ALA A 18 -7.71 -7.04 49.82
N GLN A 19 -8.85 -7.69 49.61
CA GLN A 19 -9.05 -9.05 50.10
C GLN A 19 -7.98 -9.84 49.38
N ALA A 20 -6.91 -10.16 50.11
CA ALA A 20 -5.95 -11.16 49.72
C ALA A 20 -6.74 -12.45 49.61
N GLN A 21 -7.33 -12.69 48.44
CA GLN A 21 -7.77 -14.03 48.06
C GLN A 21 -6.52 -14.88 48.21
N SER A 22 -6.52 -15.77 49.20
CA SER A 22 -5.44 -16.75 49.32
C SER A 22 -5.31 -17.40 47.94
N PRO A 23 -4.15 -17.28 47.29
CA PRO A 23 -3.98 -17.87 45.97
C PRO A 23 -4.29 -19.36 46.10
N LEU A 24 -5.12 -19.87 45.19
CA LEU A 24 -5.45 -21.29 45.18
C LEU A 24 -4.14 -22.10 45.17
N PRO A 25 -4.11 -23.28 45.80
CA PRO A 25 -2.96 -24.17 45.69
C PRO A 25 -2.59 -24.38 44.20
N PRO A 26 -1.29 -24.43 43.83
CA PRO A 26 -0.86 -24.48 42.42
C PRO A 26 -1.56 -25.58 41.60
N LYS A 27 -1.81 -26.74 42.21
CA LYS A 27 -2.58 -27.84 41.60
C LYS A 27 -4.02 -27.43 41.24
N MET A 28 -4.75 -26.85 42.19
CA MET A 28 -6.15 -26.45 41.99
C MET A 28 -6.26 -25.32 40.96
N GLU A 29 -5.29 -24.41 40.96
CA GLU A 29 -5.20 -23.36 39.94
C GLU A 29 -4.95 -23.97 38.55
N ALA A 30 -4.01 -24.91 38.41
CA ALA A 30 -3.74 -25.58 37.15
C ALA A 30 -4.98 -26.34 36.63
N GLU A 31 -5.69 -27.05 37.50
CA GLU A 31 -6.93 -27.75 37.15
C GLU A 31 -8.04 -26.76 36.73
N ARG A 32 -8.18 -25.63 37.43
CA ARG A 32 -9.13 -24.57 37.07
C ARG A 32 -8.83 -24.01 35.68
N GLN A 33 -7.57 -23.70 35.41
CA GLN A 33 -7.14 -23.14 34.13
C GLN A 33 -7.26 -24.17 32.99
N MET A 34 -7.00 -25.46 33.25
CA MET A 34 -7.28 -26.53 32.29
C MET A 34 -8.76 -26.61 31.90
N MET A 35 -9.67 -26.44 32.86
CA MET A 35 -11.11 -26.40 32.59
C MET A 35 -11.49 -25.16 31.77
N ALA A 36 -10.91 -24.00 32.09
CA ALA A 36 -11.12 -22.77 31.32
C ALA A 36 -10.62 -22.90 29.87
N ALA A 37 -9.45 -23.51 29.66
CA ALA A 37 -8.91 -23.79 28.34
C ALA A 37 -9.84 -24.72 27.55
N SER A 38 -10.29 -25.82 28.17
CA SER A 38 -11.23 -26.76 27.54
C SER A 38 -12.59 -26.12 27.19
N GLN A 39 -13.10 -25.23 28.04
CA GLN A 39 -14.33 -24.49 27.74
C GLN A 39 -14.11 -23.54 26.56
N SER A 40 -13.03 -22.77 26.58
CA SER A 40 -12.71 -21.82 25.50
C SER A 40 -12.51 -22.51 24.15
N MET A 41 -11.85 -23.68 24.13
CA MET A 41 -11.74 -24.52 22.93
C MET A 41 -13.11 -24.98 22.41
N ARG A 42 -14.05 -25.33 23.31
CA ARG A 42 -15.42 -25.72 22.93
C ARG A 42 -16.23 -24.54 22.38
N ASP A 43 -16.00 -23.35 22.92
CA ASP A 43 -16.66 -22.12 22.49
C ASP A 43 -16.02 -21.53 21.22
N GLY A 44 -14.91 -22.11 20.74
CA GLY A 44 -14.16 -21.63 19.58
C GLY A 44 -13.30 -20.39 19.86
N ASP A 45 -13.18 -19.96 21.13
CA ASP A 45 -12.27 -18.90 21.54
C ASP A 45 -10.85 -19.47 21.75
N TRP A 46 -10.17 -19.68 20.63
CA TRP A 46 -8.82 -20.26 20.63
C TRP A 46 -7.78 -19.37 21.31
N LYS A 47 -7.98 -18.04 21.31
CA LYS A 47 -7.05 -17.11 21.98
C LYS A 47 -7.19 -17.19 23.49
N GLU A 48 -8.42 -17.26 24.01
CA GLU A 48 -8.63 -17.49 25.44
C GLU A 48 -8.15 -18.88 25.87
N ALA A 49 -8.32 -19.89 25.02
CA ALA A 49 -7.77 -21.22 25.28
C ALA A 49 -6.24 -21.20 25.44
N VAL A 50 -5.53 -20.49 24.55
CA VAL A 50 -4.07 -20.29 24.65
C VAL A 50 -3.70 -19.59 25.96
N ARG A 51 -4.38 -18.49 26.31
CA ARG A 51 -4.12 -17.77 27.57
C ARG A 51 -4.32 -18.66 28.80
N ALA A 52 -5.38 -19.46 28.80
CA ALA A 52 -5.65 -20.38 29.90
C ALA A 52 -4.58 -21.49 29.99
N PHE A 53 -4.09 -22.03 28.86
CA PHE A 53 -2.97 -22.98 28.87
C PHE A 53 -1.65 -22.35 29.34
N GLU A 54 -1.35 -21.11 28.95
CA GLU A 54 -0.19 -20.37 29.49
C GLU A 54 -0.32 -20.16 31.00
N ALA A 55 -1.53 -19.87 31.48
CA ALA A 55 -1.81 -19.77 32.91
C ALA A 55 -1.61 -21.10 33.64
N VAL A 56 -1.90 -22.25 33.00
CA VAL A 56 -1.55 -23.58 33.55
C VAL A 56 -0.05 -23.70 33.76
N GLU A 57 0.77 -23.37 32.75
CA GLU A 57 2.25 -23.45 32.89
C GLU A 57 2.77 -22.49 33.96
N ALA A 58 2.19 -21.30 34.06
CA ALA A 58 2.57 -20.28 35.04
C ALA A 58 2.34 -20.73 36.50
N THR A 59 1.49 -21.73 36.75
CA THR A 59 1.34 -22.31 38.11
C THR A 59 2.57 -23.06 38.58
N GLY A 60 3.43 -23.52 37.66
CA GLY A 60 4.57 -24.40 37.97
C GLY A 60 4.18 -25.79 38.50
N TYR A 61 2.89 -26.15 38.50
CA TYR A 61 2.44 -27.46 38.94
C TYR A 61 2.73 -28.54 37.88
N GLY A 62 3.33 -29.65 38.30
CA GLY A 62 3.60 -30.80 37.45
C GLY A 62 3.69 -32.10 38.25
N PRO A 63 3.61 -33.28 37.58
CA PRO A 63 3.45 -33.46 36.14
C PRO A 63 2.03 -33.10 35.64
N LEU A 64 1.96 -32.51 34.44
CA LEU A 64 0.68 -32.22 33.79
C LEU A 64 0.14 -33.45 33.04
N PRO A 65 -1.19 -33.57 32.88
CA PRO A 65 -1.78 -34.66 32.09
C PRO A 65 -1.28 -34.67 30.65
N GLU A 66 -1.14 -35.85 30.05
CA GLU A 66 -0.67 -36.02 28.66
C GLU A 66 -1.43 -35.13 27.65
N VAL A 67 -2.75 -35.00 27.83
CA VAL A 67 -3.64 -34.20 26.97
C VAL A 67 -3.26 -32.72 26.92
N PHE A 68 -2.54 -32.21 27.92
CA PHE A 68 -2.12 -30.82 28.00
C PHE A 68 -1.27 -30.42 26.79
N GLY A 69 -0.16 -31.13 26.54
CA GLY A 69 0.78 -30.77 25.48
C GLY A 69 0.14 -30.78 24.09
N PHE A 70 -0.67 -31.81 23.82
CA PHE A 70 -1.43 -31.91 22.58
C PHE A 70 -2.47 -30.79 22.44
N SER A 71 -3.30 -30.56 23.47
CA SER A 71 -4.40 -29.58 23.39
C SER A 71 -3.89 -28.15 23.29
N PHE A 72 -2.76 -27.85 23.95
CA PHE A 72 -2.13 -26.55 23.85
C PHE A 72 -1.56 -26.31 22.46
N GLY A 73 -0.84 -27.29 21.88
CA GLY A 73 -0.39 -27.22 20.49
C GLY A 73 -1.54 -27.03 19.50
N ASN A 74 -2.67 -27.73 19.72
CA ASN A 74 -3.86 -27.57 18.90
C ASN A 74 -4.46 -26.17 19.00
N ALA A 75 -4.65 -25.65 20.22
CA ALA A 75 -5.19 -24.30 20.45
C ALA A 75 -4.31 -23.21 19.82
N LEU A 76 -2.98 -23.32 19.93
CA LEU A 76 -2.04 -22.42 19.24
C LEU A 76 -2.22 -22.48 17.71
N GLY A 77 -2.41 -23.68 17.17
CA GLY A 77 -2.61 -23.88 15.73
C GLY A 77 -3.87 -23.18 15.21
N GLU A 78 -4.98 -23.29 15.95
CA GLU A 78 -6.25 -22.65 15.62
C GLU A 78 -6.27 -21.14 15.91
N ALA A 79 -5.47 -20.68 16.88
CA ALA A 79 -5.27 -19.25 17.14
C ALA A 79 -4.40 -18.53 16.08
N GLY A 80 -3.81 -19.27 15.13
CA GLY A 80 -2.92 -18.75 14.10
C GLY A 80 -1.45 -18.65 14.53
N GLU A 81 -1.11 -19.14 15.73
CA GLU A 81 0.25 -19.13 16.28
C GLU A 81 1.04 -20.35 15.82
N HIS A 82 1.17 -20.49 14.51
CA HIS A 82 1.62 -21.71 13.83
C HIS A 82 3.01 -22.21 14.25
N GLU A 83 3.99 -21.33 14.46
CA GLU A 83 5.33 -21.76 14.89
C GLU A 83 5.31 -22.34 16.31
N ARG A 84 4.68 -21.63 17.26
CA ARG A 84 4.52 -22.10 18.65
C ARG A 84 3.72 -23.41 18.68
N ALA A 85 2.68 -23.51 17.86
CA ALA A 85 1.89 -24.73 17.74
C ALA A 85 2.75 -25.92 17.29
N LYS A 86 3.57 -25.72 16.25
CA LYS A 86 4.50 -26.74 15.74
C LYS A 86 5.50 -27.16 16.82
N GLU A 87 6.13 -26.22 17.52
CA GLU A 87 7.06 -26.53 18.61
C GLU A 87 6.40 -27.37 19.71
N ARG A 88 5.17 -27.01 20.12
CA ARG A 88 4.44 -27.75 21.16
C ARG A 88 4.02 -29.14 20.72
N LEU A 89 3.52 -29.29 19.49
CA LEU A 89 3.16 -30.60 18.94
C LEU A 89 4.37 -31.50 18.78
N LEU A 90 5.51 -30.96 18.32
CA LEU A 90 6.77 -31.72 18.24
C LEU A 90 7.27 -32.13 19.63
N SER A 91 7.16 -31.25 20.63
CA SER A 91 7.49 -31.60 22.02
C SER A 91 6.60 -32.73 22.56
N TYR A 92 5.29 -32.69 22.28
CA TYR A 92 4.36 -33.77 22.62
C TYR A 92 4.77 -35.09 21.94
N LEU A 93 4.98 -35.07 20.63
CA LEU A 93 5.38 -36.24 19.84
C LEU A 93 6.73 -36.80 20.31
N SER A 94 7.69 -35.95 20.67
CA SER A 94 8.99 -36.38 21.21
C SER A 94 8.87 -37.01 22.60
N THR A 95 7.90 -36.59 23.40
CA THR A 95 7.73 -37.06 24.79
C THR A 95 6.99 -38.39 24.85
N TYR A 96 5.91 -38.52 24.07
CA TYR A 96 5.00 -39.68 24.13
C TYR A 96 5.19 -40.67 22.96
N GLY A 97 5.81 -40.23 21.86
CA GLY A 97 6.04 -41.05 20.68
C GLY A 97 4.75 -41.64 20.09
N GLU A 98 4.90 -42.76 19.39
CA GLU A 98 3.79 -43.50 18.75
C GLU A 98 2.81 -44.11 19.76
N GLN A 99 3.19 -44.21 21.04
CA GLN A 99 2.34 -44.74 22.11
C GLN A 99 1.44 -43.66 22.74
N GLY A 100 1.63 -42.40 22.37
CA GLY A 100 0.83 -41.29 22.85
C GLY A 100 -0.63 -41.41 22.39
N LYS A 101 -1.57 -41.16 23.32
CA LYS A 101 -3.01 -41.23 23.06
C LYS A 101 -3.47 -40.32 21.92
N TYR A 102 -2.75 -39.22 21.69
CA TYR A 102 -3.04 -38.21 20.67
C TYR A 102 -2.02 -38.18 19.54
N TYR A 103 -1.21 -39.24 19.35
CA TYR A 103 -0.17 -39.28 18.33
C TYR A 103 -0.70 -38.95 16.92
N THR A 104 -1.74 -39.65 16.48
CA THR A 104 -2.33 -39.45 15.14
C THR A 104 -2.86 -38.03 14.98
N GLN A 105 -3.61 -37.52 15.95
CA GLN A 105 -4.15 -36.16 15.90
C GLN A 105 -3.05 -35.09 15.91
N ALA A 106 -1.97 -35.31 16.67
CA ALA A 106 -0.83 -34.40 16.71
C ALA A 106 -0.11 -34.34 15.36
N MET A 107 0.09 -35.50 14.70
CA MET A 107 0.68 -35.58 13.37
C MET A 107 -0.20 -34.91 12.30
N GLU A 108 -1.52 -35.14 12.35
CA GLU A 108 -2.48 -34.49 11.45
C GLU A 108 -2.46 -32.96 11.61
N GLN A 109 -2.48 -32.47 12.86
CA GLN A 109 -2.47 -31.05 13.13
C GLN A 109 -1.14 -30.40 12.73
N LEU A 110 -0.02 -31.09 12.94
CA LEU A 110 1.29 -30.64 12.48
C LEU A 110 1.31 -30.48 10.95
N ASN A 111 0.83 -31.49 10.20
CA ASN A 111 0.72 -31.42 8.74
C ASN A 111 -0.17 -30.26 8.27
N ALA A 112 -1.30 -30.04 8.96
CA ALA A 112 -2.22 -28.95 8.66
C ALA A 112 -1.58 -27.57 8.90
N ILE A 113 -0.84 -27.40 10.00
CA ILE A 113 -0.08 -26.18 10.30
C ILE A 113 0.97 -25.92 9.22
N GLU A 114 1.78 -26.92 8.86
CA GLU A 114 2.81 -26.75 7.85
C GLU A 114 2.23 -26.43 6.46
N LYS A 115 1.09 -27.02 6.11
CA LYS A 115 0.38 -26.66 4.88
C LYS A 115 -0.07 -25.20 4.90
N ARG A 116 -0.68 -24.74 6.01
CA ARG A 116 -1.11 -23.34 6.17
C ARG A 116 0.07 -22.36 6.05
N GLN A 117 1.21 -22.68 6.65
CA GLN A 117 2.43 -21.87 6.54
C GLN A 117 2.93 -21.79 5.09
N ARG A 118 3.02 -22.93 4.39
CA ARG A 118 3.43 -22.95 2.97
C ARG A 118 2.48 -22.15 2.08
N ASP A 119 1.18 -22.28 2.29
CA ASP A 119 0.17 -21.57 1.51
C ASP A 119 0.24 -20.05 1.78
N ALA A 120 0.46 -19.63 3.03
CA ALA A 120 0.67 -18.24 3.40
C ALA A 120 1.92 -17.63 2.72
N THR A 121 3.05 -18.36 2.73
CA THR A 121 4.28 -17.92 2.04
C THR A 121 4.06 -17.74 0.55
N LYS A 122 3.42 -18.72 -0.10
CA LYS A 122 3.11 -18.64 -1.55
C LYS A 122 2.22 -17.44 -1.88
N GLU A 123 1.28 -17.10 -1.01
CA GLU A 123 0.41 -15.94 -1.21
C GLU A 123 1.19 -14.63 -1.16
N VAL A 124 2.11 -14.49 -0.21
CA VAL A 124 3.00 -13.33 -0.10
C VAL A 124 3.88 -13.21 -1.35
N GLU A 125 4.50 -14.30 -1.78
CA GLU A 125 5.32 -14.34 -3.00
C GLU A 125 4.51 -13.96 -4.24
N ARG A 126 3.28 -14.48 -4.38
CA ARG A 126 2.38 -14.16 -5.50
C ARG A 126 2.03 -12.67 -5.53
N LYS A 127 1.71 -12.07 -4.38
CA LYS A 127 1.42 -10.64 -4.30
C LYS A 127 2.64 -9.79 -4.66
N ALA A 128 3.81 -10.12 -4.12
CA ALA A 128 5.06 -9.43 -4.45
C ALA A 128 5.38 -9.53 -5.95
N ALA A 129 5.21 -10.71 -6.56
CA ALA A 129 5.42 -10.89 -7.99
C ALA A 129 4.42 -10.08 -8.85
N ALA A 130 3.15 -10.01 -8.43
CA ALA A 130 2.13 -9.23 -9.13
C ALA A 130 2.40 -7.71 -9.04
N GLU A 131 2.82 -7.22 -7.86
CA GLU A 131 3.21 -5.81 -7.68
C GLU A 131 4.43 -5.46 -8.53
N GLU A 132 5.43 -6.34 -8.57
CA GLU A 132 6.62 -6.16 -9.40
C GLU A 132 6.29 -6.14 -10.89
N GLN A 133 5.40 -7.02 -11.33
CA GLN A 133 4.93 -7.04 -12.71
C GLN A 133 4.19 -5.75 -13.07
N LEU A 134 3.29 -5.28 -12.21
CA LEU A 134 2.58 -4.02 -12.39
C LEU A 134 3.55 -2.83 -12.46
N ARG A 135 4.59 -2.83 -11.62
CA ARG A 135 5.65 -1.81 -11.65
C ARG A 135 6.36 -1.79 -13.00
N LYS A 136 6.79 -2.96 -13.49
CA LYS A 136 7.45 -3.09 -14.80
C LYS A 136 6.54 -2.65 -15.95
N GLU A 137 5.26 -2.99 -15.89
CA GLU A 137 4.29 -2.56 -16.89
C GLU A 137 4.11 -1.03 -16.89
N LYS A 138 4.00 -0.41 -15.72
CA LYS A 138 3.96 1.06 -15.60
C LYS A 138 5.24 1.71 -16.11
N GLU A 139 6.40 1.20 -15.75
CA GLU A 139 7.69 1.70 -16.25
C GLU A 139 7.81 1.54 -17.77
N ALA A 140 7.35 0.41 -18.32
CA ALA A 140 7.32 0.18 -19.75
C ALA A 140 6.37 1.15 -20.45
N GLN A 141 5.18 1.38 -19.90
CA GLN A 141 4.23 2.38 -20.40
C GLN A 141 4.81 3.79 -20.35
N GLU A 142 5.53 4.13 -19.27
CA GLU A 142 6.14 5.44 -19.09
C GLU A 142 7.26 5.69 -20.13
N ARG A 143 8.03 4.66 -20.50
CA ARG A 143 9.05 4.74 -21.56
C ARG A 143 8.49 4.98 -22.95
N LEU A 144 7.19 4.74 -23.18
CA LEU A 144 6.54 5.02 -24.46
C LEU A 144 6.22 6.51 -24.64
N TRP A 145 6.30 7.31 -23.58
CA TRP A 145 6.08 8.74 -23.65
C TRP A 145 7.36 9.45 -24.10
N GLU A 146 7.26 10.14 -25.23
CA GLU A 146 8.35 10.90 -25.80
C GLU A 146 8.07 12.39 -25.65
N LYS A 147 9.06 13.13 -25.15
CA LYS A 147 9.00 14.58 -25.09
C LYS A 147 9.29 15.16 -26.47
N VAL A 148 8.35 15.95 -26.97
CA VAL A 148 8.47 16.69 -28.23
C VAL A 148 8.46 18.17 -27.93
N TYR A 149 9.31 18.89 -28.65
CA TYR A 149 9.29 20.33 -28.64
C TYR A 149 8.53 20.79 -29.89
N PHE A 150 7.67 21.81 -29.74
CA PHE A 150 7.05 22.47 -30.87
C PHE A 150 7.32 23.99 -30.92
N ARG A 151 7.31 24.54 -32.14
CA ARG A 151 7.27 25.97 -32.44
C ARG A 151 6.04 26.21 -33.30
N HIS A 152 5.07 26.90 -32.75
CA HIS A 152 3.92 27.41 -33.50
C HIS A 152 4.10 28.91 -33.68
N TRP A 153 3.82 29.43 -34.87
CA TRP A 153 3.85 30.86 -35.12
C TRP A 153 2.66 31.34 -35.95
N ILE A 154 2.20 32.55 -35.67
CA ILE A 154 1.17 33.25 -36.43
C ILE A 154 1.68 34.64 -36.76
N MET A 155 1.51 35.07 -38.01
CA MET A 155 1.77 36.45 -38.42
C MET A 155 0.50 37.28 -38.26
N ASP A 156 0.59 38.38 -37.53
CA ASP A 156 -0.52 39.32 -37.35
C ASP A 156 -0.15 40.74 -37.82
N VAL A 157 -1.17 41.48 -38.26
CA VAL A 157 -1.06 42.88 -38.67
C VAL A 157 -1.40 43.73 -37.44
N ALA A 158 -0.37 44.26 -36.80
CA ALA A 158 -0.44 45.23 -35.70
C ALA A 158 -1.20 44.79 -34.42
N GLY A 159 -0.49 44.06 -33.55
CA GLY A 159 -0.47 44.31 -32.10
C GLY A 159 -1.71 43.99 -31.27
N ARG A 160 -2.65 43.16 -31.75
CA ARG A 160 -3.88 42.83 -31.00
C ARG A 160 -3.88 41.40 -30.45
N GLY A 161 -3.30 41.21 -29.25
CA GLY A 161 -3.66 40.13 -28.32
C GLY A 161 -3.49 38.68 -28.81
N SER A 162 -2.74 38.49 -29.89
CA SER A 162 -2.58 37.23 -30.63
C SER A 162 -1.85 36.15 -29.83
N CYS A 163 -0.91 36.52 -28.96
CA CYS A 163 -0.15 35.55 -28.15
C CYS A 163 -1.03 34.69 -27.22
N GLN A 164 -2.02 35.28 -26.54
CA GLN A 164 -2.97 34.54 -25.71
C GLN A 164 -3.89 33.66 -26.55
N LYS A 165 -4.29 34.14 -27.73
CA LYS A 165 -5.11 33.37 -28.69
C LYS A 165 -4.34 32.17 -29.26
N THR A 166 -3.10 32.36 -29.65
CA THR A 166 -2.19 31.31 -30.11
C THR A 166 -2.00 30.27 -29.02
N ARG A 167 -1.72 30.70 -27.79
CA ARG A 167 -1.62 29.80 -26.64
C ARG A 167 -2.91 29.01 -26.42
N SER A 168 -4.06 29.67 -26.41
CA SER A 168 -5.37 29.02 -26.22
C SER A 168 -5.69 28.02 -27.34
N MET A 169 -5.37 28.33 -28.59
CA MET A 169 -5.55 27.39 -29.72
C MET A 169 -4.67 26.16 -29.58
N VAL A 170 -3.40 26.34 -29.19
CA VAL A 170 -2.49 25.20 -28.98
C VAL A 170 -2.91 24.39 -27.76
N GLU A 171 -3.34 25.03 -26.67
CA GLU A 171 -3.87 24.36 -25.48
C GLU A 171 -5.13 23.53 -25.81
N ASP A 172 -6.09 24.08 -26.55
CA ASP A 172 -7.30 23.35 -26.99
C ASP A 172 -6.97 22.17 -27.90
N TYR A 173 -6.04 22.35 -28.85
CA TYR A 173 -5.56 21.25 -29.69
C TYR A 173 -4.93 20.13 -28.86
N VAL A 174 -4.09 20.49 -27.90
CA VAL A 174 -3.38 19.55 -27.04
C VAL A 174 -4.32 18.84 -26.06
N GLN A 175 -5.34 19.53 -25.53
CA GLN A 175 -6.35 18.95 -24.64
C GLN A 175 -7.26 17.95 -25.34
N ARG A 176 -7.45 18.08 -26.66
CA ARG A 176 -8.22 17.12 -27.47
C ARG A 176 -7.41 15.89 -27.88
N SER A 177 -6.10 15.90 -27.62
CA SER A 177 -5.18 14.82 -27.94
C SER A 177 -4.79 14.03 -26.68
N ALA A 178 -4.16 12.88 -26.87
CA ALA A 178 -3.61 12.06 -25.78
C ALA A 178 -2.25 12.60 -25.28
N TYR A 179 -2.03 13.91 -25.29
CA TYR A 179 -0.77 14.52 -24.87
C TYR A 179 -0.79 14.88 -23.38
N ARG A 180 0.39 14.92 -22.75
CA ARG A 180 0.54 15.35 -21.35
C ARG A 180 1.70 16.32 -21.17
N ASN A 181 1.82 16.91 -19.98
CA ASN A 181 2.92 17.83 -19.60
C ASN A 181 3.13 18.99 -20.59
N PHE A 182 2.02 19.55 -21.08
CA PHE A 182 2.06 20.66 -22.02
C PHE A 182 2.58 21.94 -21.38
N SER A 183 3.47 22.62 -22.08
CA SER A 183 3.91 23.97 -21.76
C SER A 183 4.02 24.79 -23.03
N CYS A 184 3.64 26.06 -22.97
CA CYS A 184 3.88 27.04 -24.03
C CYS A 184 4.38 28.35 -23.42
N SER A 185 5.57 28.76 -23.83
CA SER A 185 6.08 30.12 -23.67
C SER A 185 5.81 30.89 -24.95
N CYS A 186 5.11 32.01 -24.84
CA CYS A 186 4.69 32.80 -25.98
C CYS A 186 5.42 34.14 -26.00
N ASN A 187 5.94 34.51 -27.17
CA ASN A 187 6.70 35.73 -27.39
C ASN A 187 6.26 36.38 -28.71
N THR A 188 6.09 37.70 -28.71
CA THR A 188 5.78 38.51 -29.88
C THR A 188 7.04 39.21 -30.37
N ALA A 189 7.49 38.92 -31.60
CA ALA A 189 8.66 39.54 -32.23
C ALA A 189 8.28 40.25 -33.53
N ARG A 190 9.06 41.27 -33.95
CA ARG A 190 8.87 41.87 -35.29
C ARG A 190 9.44 40.96 -36.38
N VAL A 191 8.70 40.81 -37.48
CA VAL A 191 9.15 40.01 -38.63
C VAL A 191 10.28 40.73 -39.36
N ARG A 192 11.46 40.09 -39.44
CA ARG A 192 12.58 40.58 -40.27
C ARG A 192 12.45 40.08 -41.71
N HIS A 193 11.44 40.56 -42.43
CA HIS A 193 11.25 40.23 -43.85
C HIS A 193 10.92 41.48 -44.68
N PRO A 194 11.55 41.69 -45.86
CA PRO A 194 11.35 42.89 -46.68
C PRO A 194 9.89 43.15 -47.10
N ALA A 195 9.10 42.09 -47.27
CA ALA A 195 7.68 42.17 -47.62
C ALA A 195 6.72 42.29 -46.42
N TRP A 196 7.19 42.08 -45.18
CA TRP A 196 6.34 41.99 -43.99
C TRP A 196 6.81 42.91 -42.84
N ARG A 197 7.40 44.06 -43.18
CA ARG A 197 8.09 44.95 -42.23
C ARG A 197 7.21 45.50 -41.09
N ASP A 198 5.90 45.57 -41.31
CA ASP A 198 4.92 46.05 -40.31
C ASP A 198 4.19 44.92 -39.55
N HIS A 199 4.65 43.67 -39.71
CA HIS A 199 4.03 42.51 -39.08
C HIS A 199 4.78 42.08 -37.84
N SER A 200 4.04 41.54 -36.88
CA SER A 200 4.58 40.80 -35.73
C SER A 200 4.34 39.30 -35.90
N GLU A 201 5.30 38.51 -35.46
CA GLU A 201 5.20 37.07 -35.32
C GLU A 201 4.98 36.74 -33.84
N ASP A 202 3.87 36.07 -33.54
CA ASP A 202 3.65 35.48 -32.22
C ASP A 202 4.09 34.04 -32.25
N VAL A 203 5.12 33.73 -31.47
CA VAL A 203 5.73 32.42 -31.43
C VAL A 203 5.40 31.76 -30.10
N CYS A 204 4.65 30.67 -30.14
CA CYS A 204 4.47 29.75 -29.01
C CYS A 204 5.51 28.63 -29.14
N LYS A 205 6.44 28.61 -28.18
CA LYS A 205 7.49 27.60 -28.04
C LYS A 205 7.16 26.75 -26.83
N GLY A 206 7.17 25.44 -26.99
CA GLY A 206 6.70 24.58 -25.93
C GLY A 206 7.18 23.16 -26.03
N SER A 207 6.77 22.36 -25.05
CA SER A 207 6.92 20.92 -25.11
C SER A 207 5.66 20.23 -24.62
N PHE A 208 5.41 19.05 -25.14
CA PHE A 208 4.45 18.08 -24.61
C PHE A 208 5.06 16.69 -24.69
N GLU A 209 4.48 15.75 -23.96
CA GLU A 209 4.79 14.34 -24.10
C GLU A 209 3.66 13.65 -24.85
N PHE A 210 4.02 12.76 -25.78
CA PHE A 210 3.06 11.95 -26.53
C PHE A 210 3.47 10.48 -26.51
N ASN A 211 2.49 9.58 -26.65
CA ASN A 211 2.72 8.16 -26.78
C ASN A 211 2.37 7.73 -28.20
N ALA A 212 3.38 7.34 -28.97
CA ALA A 212 3.23 6.97 -30.39
C ALA A 212 2.35 5.71 -30.61
N GLN A 213 2.16 4.88 -29.58
CA GLN A 213 1.24 3.74 -29.66
C GLN A 213 -0.22 4.14 -29.43
N LEU A 214 -0.47 5.23 -28.71
CA LEU A 214 -1.83 5.72 -28.40
C LEU A 214 -2.31 6.77 -29.41
N ASP A 215 -1.40 7.47 -30.07
CA ASP A 215 -1.72 8.51 -31.05
C ASP A 215 -1.13 8.17 -32.43
N ALA A 216 -1.93 7.51 -33.27
CA ALA A 216 -1.58 7.21 -34.66
C ALA A 216 -1.41 8.47 -35.54
N ASN A 217 -1.90 9.63 -35.09
CA ASN A 217 -1.75 10.92 -35.77
C ASN A 217 -0.49 11.68 -35.29
N GLY A 218 0.21 11.17 -34.28
CA GLY A 218 1.44 11.72 -33.71
C GLY A 218 2.68 11.58 -34.61
N GLN A 219 2.52 11.61 -35.94
CA GLN A 219 3.67 11.70 -36.83
C GLN A 219 4.31 13.09 -36.67
N VAL A 220 5.50 13.13 -36.05
CA VAL A 220 6.29 14.34 -35.77
C VAL A 220 6.72 15.10 -37.04
N ASN A 221 6.46 14.55 -38.23
CA ASN A 221 6.75 15.16 -39.52
C ASN A 221 5.58 15.98 -40.07
N ALA A 222 5.08 16.95 -39.30
CA ALA A 222 4.13 17.94 -39.80
C ALA A 222 4.87 19.22 -40.17
N SER A 223 5.43 19.29 -41.38
CA SER A 223 5.83 20.57 -41.99
C SER A 223 4.67 21.08 -42.85
N GLY A 224 3.75 21.82 -42.23
CA GLY A 224 2.58 22.38 -42.90
C GLY A 224 2.84 23.75 -43.51
N GLY A 225 3.00 23.78 -44.84
CA GLY A 225 2.55 24.84 -45.77
C GLY A 225 3.23 26.22 -45.77
N GLU A 226 4.12 26.46 -46.73
CA GLU A 226 4.71 27.78 -47.08
C GLU A 226 3.74 28.80 -47.71
N ALA A 227 2.42 28.66 -47.53
CA ALA A 227 1.44 29.49 -48.24
C ALA A 227 0.50 30.33 -47.35
N ASN A 228 0.48 30.15 -46.02
CA ASN A 228 -0.54 30.79 -45.16
C ASN A 228 0.07 31.45 -43.91
N LYS A 229 -0.68 32.41 -43.33
CA LYS A 229 -0.32 33.34 -42.22
C LYS A 229 0.10 32.69 -40.88
N TRP A 230 0.37 31.40 -40.84
CA TRP A 230 0.77 30.64 -39.65
C TRP A 230 1.58 29.40 -40.04
N GLY A 231 2.34 28.85 -39.11
CA GLY A 231 3.04 27.59 -39.31
C GLY A 231 3.32 26.84 -38.01
N PHE A 232 3.70 25.57 -38.16
CA PHE A 232 3.94 24.66 -37.05
C PHE A 232 5.13 23.76 -37.37
N LYS A 233 6.06 23.63 -36.42
CA LYS A 233 7.20 22.72 -36.51
C LYS A 233 7.30 21.94 -35.21
N MET A 234 7.56 20.64 -35.33
CA MET A 234 7.84 19.75 -34.20
C MET A 234 9.20 19.09 -34.38
N GLN A 235 9.88 18.79 -33.28
CA GLN A 235 11.05 17.94 -33.29
C GLN A 235 11.21 17.16 -31.99
N LYS A 236 11.71 15.93 -32.12
CA LYS A 236 12.17 15.10 -31.01
C LYS A 236 13.56 15.57 -30.59
N GLY A 237 13.84 15.63 -29.29
CA GLY A 237 15.16 16.04 -28.81
C GLY A 237 15.11 16.69 -27.44
N THR A 238 16.13 17.46 -27.09
CA THR A 238 16.25 18.17 -25.80
C THR A 238 15.86 19.64 -25.87
N SER A 239 15.84 20.24 -27.06
CA SER A 239 15.37 21.61 -27.31
C SER A 239 15.19 21.87 -28.82
N PHE A 240 14.67 23.05 -29.19
CA PHE A 240 14.89 23.60 -30.53
C PHE A 240 16.27 24.23 -30.61
N ASP A 241 17.13 23.73 -31.49
CA ASP A 241 18.28 24.50 -31.96
C ASP A 241 17.73 25.65 -32.82
N TYR A 242 17.98 26.87 -32.34
CA TYR A 242 17.48 28.12 -32.93
C TYR A 242 18.52 28.77 -33.85
#